data_AF-A0AA51R4Y0-F1
#
_entry.id   AF-A0AA51R4Y0-F1
#
_cell.length_a   1.000
_cell.length_b   1.000
_cell.length_c   1.000
_cell.angle_alpha   90.00
_cell.angle_beta   90.00
_cell.angle_gamma   90.00
#
_symmetry.space_group_name_H-M   'P 1'
#
loop_
_entity.id
_entity.type
_entity.pdbx_description
1 polymer ?
#
loop_
_entity_poly.entity_id
_entity_poly.type
_entity_poly.pdbx_seq_one_letter_code
_entity_poly.pdbx_strand_id
1 'polypeptide(L)'
;MNPLLTPQEQAHVASVRALQHSPDAHGMDSTVSSLTAILDRIDWERVFIITARVLVSIGMLFTAYQYFHYALFFGAGALAFIGQFLIGAFFVAVVFYTRDSVQIMTAALGMFLLANSF
;
A
#
# COMPACT_ATOMS: atom_id res chain seq x y z
N MET A 1 32.55 36.28 -31.59
CA MET A 1 31.50 36.53 -32.61
C MET A 1 32.11 36.30 -33.96
N ASN A 2 31.56 35.38 -34.77
CA ASN A 2 32.12 35.06 -36.09
C ASN A 2 31.52 36.05 -37.11
N PRO A 3 32.30 36.93 -37.76
CA PRO A 3 31.79 38.11 -38.48
C PRO A 3 31.28 37.84 -39.90
N LEU A 4 31.00 36.59 -40.26
CA LEU A 4 30.70 36.18 -41.65
C LEU A 4 29.26 35.71 -41.89
N LEU A 5 28.37 35.82 -40.90
CA LEU A 5 26.96 35.42 -41.06
C LEU A 5 26.10 36.66 -41.19
N THR A 6 25.19 36.63 -42.16
CA THR A 6 24.19 37.69 -42.33
C THR A 6 23.27 37.72 -41.10
N PRO A 7 22.65 38.87 -40.76
CA PRO A 7 21.78 38.99 -39.59
C PRO A 7 20.64 37.95 -39.54
N GLN A 8 20.17 37.52 -40.71
CA GLN A 8 19.13 36.49 -40.85
C GLN A 8 19.64 35.09 -40.49
N GLU A 9 20.87 34.74 -40.87
CA GLU A 9 21.45 33.44 -40.53
C GLU A 9 21.80 33.34 -39.04
N GLN A 10 22.20 34.46 -38.41
CA GLN A 10 22.40 34.48 -36.96
C GLN A 10 21.09 34.30 -36.19
N ALA A 11 20.00 34.90 -36.65
CA ALA A 11 18.66 34.68 -36.07
C ALA A 11 18.20 33.23 -36.26
N HIS A 12 18.49 32.63 -37.41
CA HIS A 12 18.19 31.23 -37.67
C HIS A 12 19.00 30.29 -36.76
N VAL A 13 20.31 30.48 -36.63
CA VAL A 13 21.16 29.68 -35.74
C VAL A 13 20.77 29.86 -34.26
N ALA A 14 20.36 31.07 -33.84
CA ALA A 14 19.84 31.31 -32.50
C ALA A 14 18.52 30.57 -32.26
N SER A 15 17.62 30.53 -33.25
CA SER A 15 16.36 29.79 -33.17
C SER A 15 16.56 28.27 -33.12
N VAL A 16 17.49 27.74 -33.92
CA VAL A 16 17.84 26.31 -33.92
C VAL A 16 18.53 25.92 -32.61
N ARG A 17 19.40 26.78 -32.07
CA ARG A 17 20.04 26.58 -30.76
C ARG A 17 19.03 26.63 -29.61
N ALA A 18 18.02 27.49 -29.69
CA ALA A 18 16.92 27.54 -28.72
C ALA A 18 16.07 26.26 -28.76
N LEU A 19 15.82 25.71 -29.95
CA LEU A 19 15.11 24.43 -30.14
C LEU A 19 15.93 23.21 -29.68
N GLN A 20 17.26 23.27 -29.76
CA GLN A 20 18.16 22.21 -29.26
C GLN A 20 18.33 22.21 -27.74
N HIS A 21 17.89 23.25 -27.02
CA HIS A 21 18.12 23.40 -25.57
C HIS A 21 16.98 22.95 -24.65
N SER A 22 16.02 22.15 -25.12
CA SER A 22 15.14 21.44 -24.18
C SER A 22 14.52 20.13 -24.71
N PRO A 23 15.27 19.01 -24.72
CA PRO A 23 14.67 17.68 -24.81
C PRO A 23 14.60 16.94 -23.46
N ASP A 24 15.33 17.38 -22.44
CA ASP A 24 15.58 16.51 -21.27
C ASP A 24 14.58 16.67 -20.12
N ALA A 25 13.67 17.66 -20.20
CA ALA A 25 12.64 17.88 -19.17
C ALA A 25 11.32 17.13 -19.43
N HIS A 26 11.10 16.58 -20.63
CA HIS A 26 9.80 15.99 -21.03
C HIS A 26 9.64 14.49 -20.75
N GLY A 27 10.68 13.80 -20.29
CA GLY A 27 10.60 12.38 -19.93
C GLY A 27 10.05 12.12 -18.53
N MET A 28 10.37 13.00 -17.56
CA MET A 28 10.00 12.80 -16.16
C MET A 28 8.52 13.17 -15.91
N ASP A 29 8.07 14.30 -16.45
CA ASP A 29 6.69 14.79 -16.26
C ASP A 29 5.65 13.91 -16.96
N SER A 30 5.99 13.32 -18.11
CA SER A 30 5.10 12.39 -18.83
C SER A 30 4.98 11.04 -18.12
N THR A 31 6.05 10.54 -17.52
CA THR A 31 6.06 9.30 -16.74
C THR A 31 5.31 9.48 -15.41
N VAL A 32 5.54 10.61 -14.71
CA VAL A 32 4.79 10.94 -13.50
C VAL A 32 3.31 11.14 -13.84
N SER A 33 2.96 11.93 -14.86
CA SER A 33 1.57 12.14 -15.29
C SER A 33 0.85 10.83 -15.67
N SER A 34 1.53 9.93 -16.38
CA SER A 34 0.96 8.62 -16.74
C SER A 34 0.78 7.68 -15.54
N LEU A 35 1.73 7.67 -14.58
CA LEU A 35 1.58 6.95 -13.32
C LEU A 35 0.41 7.51 -12.50
N THR A 36 0.29 8.83 -12.36
CA THR A 36 -0.83 9.47 -11.65
C THR A 36 -2.16 9.11 -12.31
N ALA A 37 -2.23 9.14 -13.63
CA ALA A 37 -3.43 8.75 -14.38
C ALA A 37 -3.80 7.25 -14.26
N ILE A 38 -2.82 6.39 -13.93
CA ILE A 38 -3.06 4.97 -13.63
C ILE A 38 -3.50 4.80 -12.17
N LEU A 39 -2.84 5.47 -11.23
CA LEU A 39 -3.16 5.45 -9.79
C LEU A 39 -4.59 5.95 -9.53
N ASP A 40 -5.06 6.94 -10.29
CA ASP A 40 -6.40 7.51 -10.17
C ASP A 40 -7.51 6.55 -10.67
N ARG A 41 -7.14 5.54 -11.46
CA ARG A 41 -8.06 4.47 -11.93
C ARG A 41 -8.16 3.31 -10.96
N ILE A 42 -7.32 3.25 -9.93
CA ILE A 42 -7.31 2.16 -8.96
C ILE A 42 -8.38 2.44 -7.91
N ASP A 43 -9.26 1.47 -7.72
CA ASP A 43 -10.20 1.45 -6.59
C ASP A 43 -9.43 1.10 -5.31
N TRP A 44 -8.85 2.12 -4.68
CA TRP A 44 -8.05 1.99 -3.47
C TRP A 44 -8.85 1.45 -2.28
N GLU A 45 -10.15 1.71 -2.22
CA GLU A 45 -11.02 1.16 -1.19
C GLU A 45 -11.10 -0.35 -1.32
N ARG A 46 -11.32 -0.86 -2.53
CA ARG A 46 -11.35 -2.31 -2.78
C ARG A 46 -10.00 -2.96 -2.51
N VAL A 47 -8.90 -2.33 -2.91
CA VAL A 47 -7.54 -2.81 -2.61
C VAL A 47 -7.32 -2.87 -1.10
N PHE A 48 -7.68 -1.82 -0.37
CA PHE A 48 -7.57 -1.78 1.09
C PHE A 48 -8.36 -2.91 1.75
N ILE A 49 -9.62 -3.12 1.36
CA ILE A 49 -10.48 -4.17 1.92
C ILE A 49 -9.89 -5.57 1.68
N ILE A 50 -9.39 -5.83 0.48
CA ILE A 50 -8.77 -7.12 0.14
C ILE A 50 -7.50 -7.32 0.97
N THR A 51 -6.62 -6.31 1.02
CA THR A 51 -5.38 -6.38 1.79
C THR A 51 -5.66 -6.58 3.28
N ALA A 52 -6.64 -5.86 3.85
CA ALA A 52 -7.03 -6.02 5.25
C ALA A 52 -7.53 -7.43 5.57
N ARG A 53 -8.35 -8.02 4.68
CA ARG A 53 -8.83 -9.41 4.81
C ARG A 53 -7.69 -10.42 4.82
N VAL A 54 -6.73 -10.26 3.92
CA VAL A 54 -5.53 -11.12 3.86
C VAL A 54 -4.71 -10.96 5.15
N LEU A 55 -4.45 -9.72 5.58
CA LEU A 55 -3.64 -9.46 6.77
C LEU A 55 -4.26 -10.05 8.04
N VAL A 56 -5.57 -9.87 8.22
CA VAL A 56 -6.32 -10.40 9.37
C VAL A 56 -6.34 -11.92 9.35
N SER A 57 -6.43 -12.55 8.17
CA SER A 57 -6.35 -14.00 8.04
C SER A 57 -4.97 -14.55 8.43
N ILE A 58 -3.90 -13.87 8.02
CA ILE A 58 -2.52 -14.21 8.42
C ILE A 58 -2.35 -14.04 9.93
N GLY A 59 -2.85 -12.93 10.50
CA GLY A 59 -2.85 -12.69 11.93
C GLY A 59 -3.55 -13.83 12.69
N MET A 60 -4.68 -14.32 12.18
CA MET A 60 -5.43 -15.39 12.83
C MET A 60 -4.67 -16.71 12.79
N LEU A 61 -4.00 -17.01 11.67
CA LEU A 61 -3.15 -18.19 11.57
C LEU A 61 -1.98 -18.12 12.56
N PHE A 62 -1.36 -16.94 12.71
CA PHE A 62 -0.30 -16.71 13.69
C PHE A 62 -0.79 -16.90 15.13
N THR A 63 -1.94 -16.30 15.49
CA THR A 63 -2.56 -16.47 16.80
C THR A 63 -2.93 -17.93 17.08
N ALA A 64 -3.46 -18.65 16.08
CA ALA A 64 -3.77 -20.07 16.21
C ALA A 64 -2.50 -20.92 16.46
N TYR A 65 -1.42 -20.62 15.74
CA TYR A 65 -0.13 -21.28 15.91
C TYR A 65 0.44 -21.05 17.31
N GLN A 66 0.39 -19.82 17.79
CA GLN A 66 0.88 -19.48 19.13
C GLN A 66 0.04 -20.16 20.22
N TYR A 67 -1.29 -20.18 20.07
CA TYR A 67 -2.19 -20.89 20.98
C TYR A 67 -1.91 -22.40 21.00
N PHE A 68 -1.64 -23.00 19.84
CA PHE A 68 -1.27 -24.41 19.75
C PHE A 68 0.03 -24.69 20.53
N HIS A 69 1.05 -23.84 20.40
CA HIS A 69 2.27 -23.94 21.21
C HIS A 69 1.98 -23.82 22.71
N TYR A 70 1.21 -22.82 23.13
CA TYR A 70 0.82 -22.70 24.54
C TYR A 70 0.08 -23.94 25.06
N ALA A 71 -0.82 -24.52 24.26
CA ALA A 71 -1.52 -25.75 24.63
C ALA A 71 -0.56 -26.95 24.75
N LEU A 72 0.48 -27.03 23.92
CA LEU A 72 1.50 -28.08 24.04
C LEU A 72 2.34 -27.93 25.32
N PHE A 73 2.73 -26.71 25.70
CA PHE A 73 3.59 -26.48 26.86
C PHE A 73 2.85 -26.48 28.20
N PHE A 74 1.63 -25.93 28.24
CA PHE A 74 0.86 -25.71 29.48
C PHE A 74 -0.40 -26.59 29.59
N GLY A 75 -0.72 -27.38 28.55
CA GLY A 75 -1.86 -28.29 28.55
C GLY A 75 -3.19 -27.55 28.79
N ALA A 76 -3.98 -28.03 29.75
CA ALA A 76 -5.26 -27.42 30.12
C ALA A 76 -5.13 -25.99 30.65
N GLY A 77 -3.95 -25.57 31.11
CA GLY A 77 -3.69 -24.17 31.51
C GLY A 77 -3.84 -23.18 30.35
N ALA A 78 -3.69 -23.63 29.10
CA ALA A 78 -3.88 -22.78 27.92
C ALA A 78 -5.34 -22.35 27.72
N LEU A 79 -6.32 -23.04 28.33
CA LEU A 79 -7.74 -22.65 28.28
C LEU A 79 -7.98 -21.25 28.86
N ALA A 80 -7.13 -20.78 29.78
CA ALA A 80 -7.23 -19.41 30.30
C ALA A 80 -7.07 -18.34 29.19
N PHE A 81 -6.38 -18.68 28.10
CA PHE A 81 -6.11 -17.78 26.97
C PHE A 81 -7.07 -17.98 25.79
N ILE A 82 -8.08 -18.87 25.91
CA ILE A 82 -9.08 -19.10 24.85
C ILE A 82 -9.83 -17.81 24.50
N GLY A 83 -10.00 -16.90 25.47
CA GLY A 83 -10.64 -15.60 25.25
C GLY A 83 -9.93 -14.75 24.21
N GLN A 84 -8.59 -14.73 24.22
CA GLN A 84 -7.81 -14.01 23.21
C GLN A 84 -8.00 -14.61 21.82
N PHE A 85 -8.03 -15.94 21.72
CA PHE A 85 -8.29 -16.63 20.46
C PHE A 85 -9.70 -16.30 19.90
N LEU A 86 -10.72 -16.28 20.77
CA LEU A 86 -12.08 -15.93 20.38
C LEU A 86 -12.21 -14.46 19.95
N ILE A 87 -11.49 -13.54 20.59
CA ILE A 87 -11.42 -12.14 20.15
C ILE A 87 -10.81 -12.04 18.74
N GLY A 88 -9.76 -12.82 18.45
CA GLY A 88 -9.18 -12.90 17.11
C GLY A 88 -10.18 -13.40 16.07
N ALA A 89 -10.91 -14.47 16.38
CA ALA A 89 -11.97 -14.99 15.52
C ALA A 89 -13.09 -13.96 15.29
N PHE A 90 -13.44 -13.16 16.31
CA PHE A 90 -14.39 -12.07 16.17
C PHE A 90 -13.90 -10.99 15.18
N PHE A 91 -12.64 -10.57 15.25
CA PHE A 91 -12.09 -9.59 14.29
C PHE A 91 -12.10 -10.13 12.85
N VAL A 92 -11.76 -11.40 12.66
CA VAL A 92 -11.91 -12.06 11.35
C VAL A 92 -13.36 -11.98 10.89
N ALA A 93 -14.32 -12.35 11.73
CA ALA A 93 -15.73 -12.29 11.37
C ALA A 93 -16.14 -10.87 10.95
N VAL A 94 -15.77 -9.83 11.71
CA VAL A 94 -16.08 -8.43 11.37
C VAL A 94 -15.54 -8.06 9.98
N VAL A 95 -14.28 -8.38 9.69
CA VAL A 95 -13.61 -8.02 8.42
C VAL A 95 -14.23 -8.72 7.20
N PHE A 96 -14.79 -9.91 7.38
CA PHE A 96 -15.43 -10.67 6.30
C PHE A 96 -16.93 -10.39 6.15
N TYR A 97 -17.64 -10.07 7.23
CA TYR A 97 -19.08 -9.79 7.19
C TYR A 97 -19.42 -8.33 6.91
N THR A 98 -18.57 -7.38 7.33
CA THR A 98 -18.85 -5.97 7.08
C THR A 98 -18.36 -5.52 5.70
N ARG A 99 -19.00 -4.47 5.19
CA ARG A 99 -18.57 -3.74 3.98
C ARG A 99 -18.06 -2.34 4.30
N ASP A 100 -18.20 -1.91 5.55
CA ASP A 100 -17.76 -0.60 6.03
C ASP A 100 -16.24 -0.61 6.22
N SER A 101 -15.54 0.25 5.46
CA SER A 101 -14.09 0.36 5.48
C SER A 101 -13.53 0.79 6.83
N VAL A 102 -14.28 1.59 7.62
CA VAL A 102 -13.88 1.99 8.97
C VAL A 102 -13.89 0.79 9.91
N GLN A 103 -14.95 -0.01 9.87
CA GLN A 103 -15.04 -1.22 10.70
C GLN A 103 -13.97 -2.25 10.35
N ILE A 104 -13.68 -2.41 9.06
CA ILE A 104 -12.59 -3.28 8.58
C ILE A 104 -11.24 -2.77 9.10
N MET A 105 -10.99 -1.47 9.03
CA MET A 105 -9.76 -0.86 9.54
C MET A 105 -9.60 -1.07 11.05
N THR A 106 -10.66 -0.81 11.82
CA THR A 106 -10.66 -0.98 13.28
C THR A 106 -10.43 -2.44 13.67
N ALA A 107 -11.07 -3.39 12.99
CA ALA A 107 -10.88 -4.80 13.25
C ALA A 107 -9.48 -5.30 12.84
N ALA A 108 -8.91 -4.79 11.74
CA ALA A 108 -7.53 -5.07 11.36
C ALA A 108 -6.52 -4.54 12.38
N LEU A 109 -6.74 -3.34 12.90
CA LEU A 109 -5.93 -2.76 13.99
C LEU A 109 -6.04 -3.60 15.27
N GLY A 110 -7.26 -4.00 15.63
CA GLY A 110 -7.51 -4.89 16.77
C GLY A 110 -6.78 -6.22 16.63
N MET A 111 -6.80 -6.82 15.43
CA MET A 111 -6.08 -8.06 15.15
C MET A 111 -4.57 -7.91 15.25
N PHE A 112 -4.02 -6.79 14.75
CA PHE A 112 -2.59 -6.50 14.89
C PHE A 112 -2.18 -6.38 16.36
N LEU A 113 -2.93 -5.64 17.18
CA LEU A 113 -2.67 -5.51 18.61
C LEU A 113 -2.76 -6.87 19.33
N LEU A 114 -3.77 -7.67 19.02
CA LEU A 114 -3.95 -9.00 19.58
C LEU A 114 -2.76 -9.91 19.25
N ALA A 115 -2.33 -9.95 17.98
CA ALA A 115 -1.20 -10.76 17.55
C ALA A 115 0.11 -10.39 18.26
N ASN A 116 0.29 -9.11 18.63
CA ASN A 116 1.47 -8.62 19.37
C ASN A 116 1.31 -8.71 20.91
N SER A 117 0.17 -9.20 21.42
CA SER A 117 -0.10 -9.33 22.86
C SER A 117 0.21 -10.72 23.43
N PHE A 118 0.72 -11.64 22.60
CA PHE A 118 1.18 -12.96 22.98
C PHE A 118 2.64 -12.96 23.45
#